data_AF-A0A2M7M3A4-F1
#
_entry.id   AF-A0A2M7M3A4-F1
#
_cell.length_a   1.000
_cell.length_b   1.000
_cell.length_c   1.000
_cell.angle_alpha   90.00
_cell.angle_beta   90.00
_cell.angle_gamma   90.00
#
_symmetry.space_group_name_H-M   'P 1'
#
loop_
_entity.id
_entity.type
_entity.pdbx_description
1 polymer ?
#
loop_
_entity_poly.entity_id
_entity_poly.type
_entity_poly.pdbx_seq_one_letter_code
_entity_poly.pdbx_strand_id
1 'polypeptide(L)' 'GADGLMIEVHSRPEEALSDGFQALRPADFQELMKEAKRVAGVFKRSI' A
#
# COMPACT_ATOMS: atom_id res chain seq x y z
N GLY A 1 2.80 17.20 -0.47
CA GLY A 1 2.05 15.98 -0.82
C GLY A 1 2.77 15.29 -1.95
N ALA A 2 2.67 13.97 -2.05
CA ALA A 2 3.20 13.19 -3.17
C ALA A 2 2.11 12.95 -4.22
N ASP A 3 2.50 12.70 -5.47
CA ASP A 3 1.57 12.37 -6.56
C ASP A 3 1.27 10.86 -6.65
N GLY A 4 2.06 10.03 -5.96
CA GLY A 4 1.86 8.58 -5.90
C GLY A 4 2.69 7.94 -4.78
N LEU A 5 2.43 6.65 -4.54
CA LEU A 5 3.15 5.79 -3.61
C LEU A 5 3.54 4.50 -4.33
N MET A 6 4.76 4.02 -4.08
CA MET A 6 5.22 2.71 -4.54
C MET A 6 5.24 1.78 -3.32
N ILE A 7 4.56 0.65 -3.43
CA ILE A 7 4.36 -0.28 -2.31
C ILE A 7 4.63 -1.69 -2.80
N GLU A 8 5.51 -2.40 -2.09
CA GLU A 8 5.79 -3.81 -2.33
C GLU A 8 4.78 -4.67 -1.57
N VAL A 9 4.24 -5.68 -2.25
CA VAL A 9 3.23 -6.59 -1.70
C VAL A 9 3.68 -8.02 -1.96
N HIS A 10 3.72 -8.83 -0.90
CA HIS A 10 4.08 -10.23 -1.00
C HIS A 10 3.13 -11.10 -0.15
N SER A 11 2.72 -12.25 -0.68
CA SER A 11 1.77 -13.13 0.05
C SER A 11 2.40 -13.81 1.27
N ARG A 12 3.73 -13.98 1.25
CA ARG A 12 4.54 -14.59 2.31
C ARG A 12 5.80 -13.76 2.54
N PRO A 13 5.71 -12.57 3.16
CA PRO A 13 6.84 -11.64 3.23
C PRO A 13 8.11 -12.27 3.83
N GLU A 14 7.96 -13.21 4.75
CA GLU A 14 9.04 -14.00 5.35
C GLU A 14 9.84 -14.87 4.36
N GLU A 15 9.27 -15.23 3.21
CA GLU A 15 9.94 -15.99 2.15
C GLU A 15 10.44 -15.10 1.01
N ALA A 16 10.28 -13.77 1.11
CA ALA A 16 10.65 -12.88 0.03
C ALA A 16 12.17 -12.89 -0.18
N LEU A 17 12.59 -13.03 -1.44
CA LEU A 17 14.00 -13.03 -1.83
C LEU A 17 14.66 -11.65 -1.73
N SER A 18 13.85 -10.60 -1.64
CA SER A 18 14.24 -9.22 -1.35
C SER A 18 13.16 -8.58 -0.50
N ASP A 19 13.56 -7.71 0.43
CA ASP A 19 12.67 -6.73 1.07
C ASP A 19 11.41 -7.27 1.75
N GLY A 20 11.46 -8.50 2.25
CA GLY A 20 10.35 -9.15 2.93
C GLY A 20 9.82 -8.40 4.15
N PHE A 21 10.70 -7.77 4.94
CA PHE A 21 10.27 -7.05 6.14
C PHE A 21 9.44 -5.79 5.86
N GLN A 22 9.60 -5.18 4.68
CA GLN A 22 8.87 -3.97 4.28
C GLN A 22 7.68 -4.27 3.36
N ALA A 23 7.61 -5.47 2.79
CA ALA A 23 6.50 -5.88 1.94
C ALA A 23 5.22 -6.09 2.75
N LEU A 24 4.13 -5.47 2.31
CA LEU A 24 2.82 -5.68 2.90
C LEU A 24 2.23 -7.03 2.47
N ARG A 25 1.38 -7.61 3.32
CA ARG A 25 0.51 -8.70 2.86
C ARG A 25 -0.64 -8.12 2.02
N PRO A 26 -1.24 -8.91 1.12
CA PRO A 26 -2.34 -8.44 0.28
C PRO A 26 -3.52 -7.84 1.06
N ALA A 27 -3.84 -8.40 2.23
CA ALA A 27 -4.93 -7.89 3.08
C ALA A 27 -4.61 -6.50 3.65
N ASP A 28 -3.38 -6.28 4.10
CA ASP A 28 -2.92 -5.00 4.64
C ASP A 28 -2.89 -3.93 3.54
N PHE A 29 -2.46 -4.31 2.33
CA PHE A 29 -2.51 -3.43 1.17
C PHE A 29 -3.95 -3.02 0.82
N GLN A 30 -4.90 -3.96 0.87
CA GLN A 30 -6.31 -3.64 0.65
C GLN A 30 -6.85 -2.64 1.66
N GLU A 31 -6.48 -2.77 2.93
CA GLU A 31 -6.90 -1.83 3.96
C GLU A 31 -6.27 -0.44 3.76
N LEU A 32 -4.97 -0.41 3.45
CA LEU A 32 -4.27 0.83 3.11
C LEU A 32 -4.92 1.55 1.92
N MET A 33 -5.35 0.84 0.88
CA MET A 33 -6.03 1.45 -0.27
C MET A 33 -7.41 2.03 0.10
N LYS A 34 -8.13 1.44 1.07
CA LYS A 34 -9.37 2.05 1.58
C LYS A 34 -9.09 3.35 2.32
N GLU A 35 -8.01 3.39 3.10
CA GLU A 35 -7.55 4.60 3.79
C GLU A 35 -7.09 5.69 2.81
N ALA A 36 -6.28 5.31 1.82
CA ALA A 36 -5.78 6.22 0.79
C ALA A 36 -6.94 6.87 0.02
N LYS A 37 -8.00 6.11 -0.31
CA LYS A 37 -9.21 6.65 -0.96
C LYS A 37 -9.94 7.68 -0.10
N ARG A 38 -10.06 7.43 1.21
CA ARG A 38 -10.65 8.40 2.15
C ARG A 38 -9.86 9.70 2.16
N VAL A 39 -8.53 9.60 2.25
CA VAL A 39 -7.64 10.77 2.24
C VAL A 39 -7.69 11.51 0.89
N ALA A 40 -7.64 10.79 -0.22
CA ALA A 40 -7.72 11.38 -1.56
C ALA A 40 -9.02 12.19 -1.74
N GLY A 41 -10.14 11.68 -1.23
CA GLY A 41 -11.42 12.40 -1.22
C GLY A 41 -11.37 13.75 -0.48
N VAL A 42 -10.70 13.80 0.67
CA VAL A 42 -10.50 15.06 1.44
C VAL A 42 -9.72 16.09 0.63
N PHE A 43 -8.68 15.64 -0.08
CA PHE A 43 -7.85 16.49 -0.92
C PHE A 43 -8.38 16.71 -2.34
N LYS A 44 -9.59 16.21 -2.65
CA LYS A 44 -10.20 16.26 -3.98
C LYS A 44 -9.31 15.68 -5.09
N ARG A 45 -8.57 14.61 -4.76
CA ARG A 45 -7.73 13.85 -5.70
C ARG A 45 -8.40 12.51 -6.00
N SER A 46 -8.13 11.94 -7.17
CA SER A 46 -8.60 10.61 -7.57
C SER A 46 -7.51 9.56 -7.40
N ILE A 47 -7.89 8.37 -6.92
CA ILE A 47 -7.08 7.15 -6.80
C ILE A 47 -7.97 5.95 -7.12
#